data_AF-A0A257APN1-F1
#
_entry.id   AF-A0A257APN1-F1
#
_cell.length_a   1.000
_cell.length_b   1.000
_cell.length_c   1.000
_cell.angle_alpha   90.00
_cell.angle_beta   90.00
_cell.angle_gamma   90.00
#
_symmetry.space_group_name_H-M   'P 1'
#
loop_
_entity.id
_entity.type
_entity.pdbx_description
1 polymer ?
#
loop_
_entity_poly.entity_id
_entity_poly.type
_entity_poly.pdbx_seq_one_letter_code
_entity_poly.pdbx_strand_id
1 'polypeptide(L)' 'MGTEAEAREYERTRTAKEGYVVNEKGKRIGILIDLNEYHKMLEELEELESIRAYDEAKTSGSEAIPFETAVEEIERERE' A
#
# COMPACT_ATOMS: atom_id res chain seq x y z
N MET A 1 -3.39 39.46 17.16
CA MET A 1 -4.80 39.02 17.10
C MET A 1 -5.11 38.71 15.63
N GLY A 2 -4.50 37.64 15.12
CA GLY A 2 -4.85 37.00 13.85
C GLY A 2 -5.78 35.84 14.22
N THR A 3 -6.93 35.84 13.59
CA THR A 3 -8.16 35.25 14.09
C THR A 3 -8.16 33.73 14.06
N GLU A 4 -8.61 33.10 15.16
CA GLU A 4 -9.08 31.70 15.22
C GLU A 4 -10.09 31.36 14.09
N ALA A 5 -10.64 32.37 13.42
CA ALA A 5 -11.48 32.25 12.24
C ALA A 5 -10.76 31.68 11.00
N GLU A 6 -9.45 31.93 10.80
CA GLU A 6 -8.69 31.37 9.66
C GLU A 6 -8.40 29.87 9.86
N ALA A 7 -8.16 29.46 11.11
CA ALA A 7 -8.00 28.03 11.44
C ALA A 7 -9.30 27.24 11.24
N ARG A 8 -10.46 27.86 11.53
CA ARG A 8 -11.79 27.25 11.32
C ARG A 8 -12.20 27.15 9.86
N GLU A 9 -11.54 27.86 8.93
CA GLU A 9 -11.81 27.75 7.49
C GLU A 9 -11.07 26.56 6.86
N TYR A 10 -9.94 26.14 7.45
CA TYR A 10 -9.19 24.96 7.02
C TYR A 10 -9.89 23.62 7.36
N GLU A 11 -10.80 23.62 8.35
CA GLU A 11 -11.55 22.43 8.77
C GLU A 11 -12.83 22.17 7.98
N ARG A 12 -13.15 23.00 6.97
CA ARG A 12 -14.34 22.79 6.14
C ARG A 12 -14.02 22.15 4.79
N THR A 13 -13.06 21.23 4.75
CA THR A 13 -12.92 20.26 3.65
C THR A 13 -14.14 19.34 3.69
N ARG A 14 -15.14 19.64 2.86
CA ARG A 14 -16.24 18.70 2.58
C ARG A 14 -15.61 17.38 2.11
N THR A 15 -15.74 16.35 2.92
CA THR A 15 -15.33 14.98 2.60
C THR A 15 -16.08 14.53 1.34
N ALA A 16 -15.40 14.54 0.19
CA ALA A 16 -15.94 13.95 -1.02
C ALA A 16 -15.85 12.43 -0.86
N LYS A 17 -17.02 11.78 -0.80
CA LYS A 17 -17.21 10.36 -0.48
C LYS A 17 -16.84 9.42 -1.66
N GLU A 18 -15.76 9.73 -2.36
CA GLU A 18 -15.33 9.16 -3.66
C GLU A 18 -16.09 9.72 -4.88
N GLY A 19 -15.36 9.97 -5.97
CA GLY A 19 -15.91 10.54 -7.20
C GLY A 19 -15.23 9.99 -8.45
N TYR A 20 -15.94 10.04 -9.58
CA TYR A 20 -15.40 9.62 -10.88
C TYR A 20 -15.04 10.83 -11.73
N VAL A 21 -13.85 10.79 -12.35
CA VAL A 21 -13.48 11.73 -13.41
C VAL A 21 -14.03 11.17 -14.72
N VAL A 22 -14.86 11.96 -15.40
CA VAL A 22 -15.44 11.61 -16.70
C VAL A 22 -14.89 12.51 -17.79
N ASN A 23 -14.69 11.96 -18.99
CA ASN A 23 -14.35 12.75 -20.16
C ASN A 23 -15.60 13.38 -20.80
N GLU A 24 -15.41 14.21 -21.83
CA GLU A 24 -16.49 14.90 -22.54
C GLU A 24 -17.56 13.97 -23.14
N LYS A 25 -17.21 12.70 -23.38
CA LYS A 25 -18.14 11.67 -23.88
C LYS A 25 -18.88 10.93 -22.75
N GLY A 26 -18.71 11.36 -21.51
CA GLY A 26 -19.29 10.71 -20.32
C GLY A 26 -18.61 9.41 -19.91
N LYS A 27 -17.46 9.05 -20.50
CA LYS A 27 -16.71 7.85 -20.13
C LYS A 27 -15.88 8.14 -18.87
N ARG A 28 -16.00 7.28 -17.86
CA ARG A 28 -15.16 7.32 -16.64
C ARG A 28 -13.71 7.00 -17.01
N ILE A 29 -12.79 7.89 -16.65
CA ILE A 29 -11.37 7.79 -16.95
C ILE A 29 -10.48 7.85 -15.69
N GLY A 30 -11.05 8.15 -14.53
CA GLY A 30 -10.34 8.18 -13.27
C GLY A 30 -11.27 8.15 -12.06
N ILE A 31 -10.69 7.97 -10.89
CA ILE A 31 -11.37 8.00 -9.60
C ILE A 31 -10.61 8.98 -8.70
N LEU A 32 -11.36 9.73 -7.91
CA LEU A 32 -10.86 10.54 -6.81
C LEU A 32 -11.24 9.82 -5.51
N ILE A 33 -10.23 9.46 -4.73
CA ILE A 33 -10.36 8.82 -3.42
C ILE A 33 -9.72 9.71 -2.34
N ASP A 34 -10.11 9.50 -1.10
CA ASP A 34 -9.44 10.11 0.05
C ASP A 34 -8.01 9.57 0.17
N LEU A 35 -7.10 10.41 0.65
CA LEU A 35 -5.70 10.05 0.78
C LEU A 35 -5.49 8.92 1.81
N ASN A 36 -6.28 8.86 2.88
CA ASN A 36 -6.18 7.78 3.86
C ASN A 36 -6.67 6.46 3.27
N GLU A 37 -7.74 6.49 2.45
CA GLU A 37 -8.23 5.29 1.76
C GLU A 37 -7.17 4.79 0.76
N TYR A 38 -6.53 5.70 0.02
CA TYR A 38 -5.41 5.34 -0.85
C TYR A 38 -4.26 4.65 -0.09
N HIS A 39 -3.81 5.21 1.03
CA HIS A 39 -2.75 4.60 1.84
C HIS A 39 -3.16 3.25 2.41
N LYS A 40 -4.40 3.12 2.88
CA LYS A 40 -4.92 1.85 3.38
C LYS A 40 -4.91 0.77 2.29
N MET A 41 -5.32 1.11 1.06
CA MET A 41 -5.25 0.19 -0.08
C MET A 41 -3.81 -0.23 -0.38
N LEU A 42 -2.83 0.67 -0.26
CA LEU A 42 -1.42 0.31 -0.46
C LEU A 42 -0.91 -0.65 0.63
N GLU A 43 -1.27 -0.42 1.89
CA GLU A 43 -0.90 -1.29 3.01
C GLU A 43 -1.49 -2.70 2.84
N GLU A 44 -2.76 -2.81 2.46
CA GLU A 44 -3.41 -4.10 2.18
C GLU A 44 -2.75 -4.83 0.99
N LEU A 45 -2.25 -4.09 -0.02
CA LEU A 45 -1.54 -4.68 -1.15
C LEU A 45 -0.16 -5.23 -0.75
N GLU A 46 0.58 -4.54 0.12
CA GLU A 46 1.87 -5.01 0.64
C GLU A 46 1.71 -6.28 1.49
N GLU A 47 0.66 -6.35 2.31
CA GLU A 47 0.31 -7.56 3.05
C GLU A 47 -0.01 -8.71 2.09
N LEU A 48 -0.79 -8.45 1.03
CA LEU A 48 -1.13 -9.47 0.04
C LEU A 48 0.10 -9.96 -0.74
N GLU A 49 1.05 -9.10 -1.08
CA GLU A 49 2.32 -9.50 -1.69
C GLU A 49 3.13 -10.41 -0.77
N SER A 50 3.18 -10.10 0.53
CA SER A 50 3.85 -10.94 1.53
C SER A 50 3.24 -12.34 1.61
N ILE A 51 1.91 -12.44 1.56
CA ILE A 51 1.20 -13.73 1.54
C ILE A 51 1.56 -14.52 0.28
N ARG A 52 1.55 -13.88 -0.90
CA ARG A 52 1.91 -14.54 -2.16
C ARG A 52 3.35 -15.04 -2.16
N ALA A 53 4.29 -14.24 -1.66
CA ALA A 53 5.69 -14.63 -1.55
C ALA A 53 5.86 -15.84 -0.60
N TYR A 54 5.11 -15.88 0.50
CA TYR A 54 5.08 -17.03 1.40
C TYR A 54 4.55 -18.30 0.70
N ASP A 55 3.42 -18.20 0.00
CA ASP A 55 2.82 -19.34 -0.71
C ASP A 55 3.76 -19.87 -1.81
N GLU A 56 4.43 -18.98 -2.55
CA GLU A 56 5.43 -19.33 -3.54
C GLU A 56 6.62 -20.05 -2.89
N ALA A 57 7.17 -19.48 -1.80
CA ALA A 57 8.26 -20.09 -1.06
C ALA A 57 7.89 -21.48 -0.51
N LYS A 58 6.66 -21.65 0.00
CA LYS A 58 6.17 -22.97 0.47
C LYS A 58 5.96 -23.98 -0.65
N THR A 59 5.55 -23.52 -1.83
CA THR A 59 5.30 -24.39 -2.99
C THR A 59 6.57 -24.74 -3.75
N SER A 60 7.62 -23.93 -3.63
CA SER A 60 8.91 -24.12 -4.33
C SER A 60 9.62 -25.44 -4.01
N GLY A 61 9.24 -26.13 -2.92
CA GLY A 61 9.84 -27.39 -2.52
C GLY A 61 11.23 -27.24 -1.92
N SER A 62 11.59 -26.04 -1.44
CA SER A 62 12.87 -25.80 -0.76
C SER A 62 13.11 -26.77 0.40
N GLU A 63 14.36 -27.18 0.54
CA GLU A 63 14.80 -28.04 1.64
C GLU A 63 14.77 -27.26 2.97
N ALA A 64 14.22 -27.89 4.01
CA ALA A 64 14.26 -27.35 5.35
C ALA A 64 15.60 -27.71 6.01
N ILE A 65 16.52 -26.75 6.02
CA ILE A 65 17.83 -26.88 6.70
C ILE A 65 17.83 -26.13 8.04
N PRO A 66 18.74 -26.47 8.99
CA PRO A 66 18.92 -25.70 10.22
C PRO A 66 19.28 -24.24 9.94
N PHE A 67 18.84 -23.34 10.81
CA PHE A 67 19.03 -21.90 10.64
C PHE A 67 20.51 -21.51 10.53
N GLU A 68 21.36 -22.10 11.37
CA GLU A 68 22.80 -21.86 11.38
C GLU A 68 23.43 -22.22 10.03
N THR A 69 23.03 -23.35 9.44
CA THR A 69 23.50 -23.80 8.13
C THR A 69 23.05 -22.85 7.01
N ALA A 70 21.80 -22.39 7.04
CA ALA A 70 21.28 -21.44 6.06
C ALA A 70 22.06 -20.12 6.07
N VAL A 71 22.37 -19.59 7.26
CA VAL A 71 23.16 -18.35 7.38
C VAL A 71 24.58 -18.54 6.84
N GLU A 72 25.23 -19.65 7.17
CA GLU A 72 26.57 -19.95 6.64
C GLU A 72 26.61 -20.09 5.10
N GLU A 73 25.56 -20.61 4.49
CA GLU A 73 25.44 -20.69 3.03
C GLU A 73 25.24 -19.30 2.40
N ILE A 74 24.33 -18.49 2.94
CA ILE A 74 24.04 -17.14 2.44
C ILE A 74 25.26 -16.22 2.53
N GLU A 75 25.99 -16.26 3.65
CA GLU A 75 27.19 -15.41 3.81
C GLU A 75 28.33 -15.84 2.87
N ARG A 76 28.48 -17.15 2.60
CA ARG A 76 29.46 -17.65 1.61
C ARG A 76 29.14 -17.22 0.18
N GLU A 77 27.87 -17.10 -0.19
CA GLU A 77 27.47 -16.62 -1.52
C GLU A 77 27.69 -15.11 -1.73
N ARG A 78 27.89 -14.36 -0.65
CA ARG A 78 28.10 -12.90 -0.68
C ARG A 78 29.56 -12.49 -0.77
N GLU A 79 30.51 -13.40 -0.50
CA GLU A 79 31.96 -13.20 -0.64
C GLU A 79 32.47 -13.42 -2.08
#